data_AF-S3BQ02-F1
#
_entry.id   AF-S3BQ02-F1
#
_cell.length_a   1.000
_cell.length_b   1.000
_cell.length_c   1.000
_cell.angle_alpha   90.00
_cell.angle_beta   90.00
_cell.angle_gamma   90.00
#
_symmetry.space_group_name_H-M   'P 1'
#
loop_
_entity.id
_entity.type
_entity.pdbx_description
1 polymer ?
#
loop_
_entity_poly.entity_id
_entity_poly.type
_entity_poly.pdbx_seq_one_letter_code
_entity_poly.pdbx_strand_id
1 'polypeptide(L)'
;MIDQVSTAPKVDLRAYRPNVQDSRLRWWWRYYASCLCVDNDLAHGDIIEVVAPATLPDHGFIPAVAVMGSPSTFSERLPSGEELRNAVMAVLAARHVGSNNYDDSDLTAVMNLEIGGSNGMRGFQMAVWTCKPLVDADLMGRAYPNLRQVTPNNAGIALVPAAAADGKGNTVV
;
A
#
# COMPACT_ATOMS: atom_id res chain seq x y z
N MET A 1 -24.65 -16.45 -1.03
CA MET A 1 -25.39 -15.37 -0.36
C MET A 1 -24.84 -15.23 1.05
N ILE A 2 -23.71 -14.54 1.20
CA ILE A 2 -23.23 -14.05 2.49
C ILE A 2 -22.67 -12.65 2.17
N ASP A 3 -23.57 -11.66 2.21
CA ASP A 3 -23.20 -10.26 2.35
C ASP A 3 -22.82 -10.04 3.81
N GLN A 4 -21.56 -10.33 4.15
CA GLN A 4 -20.97 -9.75 5.35
C GLN A 4 -20.51 -8.35 4.97
N VAL A 5 -21.43 -7.38 5.06
CA VAL A 5 -21.09 -5.96 4.97
C VAL A 5 -20.09 -5.69 6.08
N SER A 6 -18.84 -5.42 5.69
CA SER A 6 -17.79 -5.12 6.64
C SER A 6 -18.24 -4.05 7.63
N THR A 7 -18.12 -4.37 8.92
CA THR A 7 -18.35 -3.44 10.03
C THR A 7 -17.13 -2.56 10.29
N ALA A 8 -16.10 -2.60 9.44
CA ALA A 8 -14.95 -1.73 9.54
C ALA A 8 -15.40 -0.27 9.33
N PRO A 9 -14.85 0.68 10.10
CA PRO A 9 -15.17 2.08 9.93
C PRO A 9 -14.80 2.51 8.51
N LYS A 10 -15.80 2.95 7.74
CA LYS A 10 -15.56 3.60 6.46
C LYS A 10 -14.87 4.93 6.75
N VAL A 11 -13.58 5.02 6.47
CA VAL A 11 -12.80 6.24 6.69
C VAL A 11 -13.00 7.13 5.47
N ASP A 12 -13.79 8.19 5.62
CA ASP A 12 -13.78 9.30 4.66
C ASP A 12 -12.47 10.07 4.84
N LEU A 13 -11.50 9.88 3.94
CA LEU A 13 -10.21 10.57 4.02
C LEU A 13 -10.34 12.09 3.89
N ARG A 14 -11.42 12.62 3.29
CA ARG A 14 -11.67 14.07 3.25
C ARG A 14 -12.00 14.62 4.62
N ALA A 15 -12.70 13.84 5.44
CA ALA A 15 -13.04 14.17 6.82
C ALA A 15 -12.00 13.66 7.82
N TYR A 16 -11.17 12.68 7.44
CA TYR A 16 -10.12 12.12 8.28
C TYR A 16 -9.14 13.22 8.64
N ARG A 17 -9.08 13.51 9.93
CA ARG A 17 -8.06 14.36 10.52
C ARG A 17 -7.29 13.43 11.45
N PRO A 18 -6.11 12.93 11.04
CA PRO A 18 -5.27 12.20 11.99
C PRO A 18 -5.08 13.12 13.20
N ASN A 19 -5.12 12.55 14.40
CA ASN A 19 -5.02 13.31 15.64
C ASN A 19 -3.57 13.80 15.82
N VAL A 20 -3.20 14.81 15.05
CA VAL A 20 -1.88 15.42 15.06
C VAL A 20 -1.96 16.65 15.94
N GLN A 21 -1.35 16.55 17.11
CA GLN A 21 -1.36 17.60 18.14
C GLN A 21 -0.66 18.90 17.67
N ASP A 22 0.18 18.83 16.62
CA ASP A 22 0.88 19.98 16.04
C ASP A 22 0.17 20.48 14.77
N SER A 23 -0.30 21.73 14.79
CA SER A 23 -0.99 22.38 13.67
C SER A 23 -0.12 22.54 12.42
N ARG A 24 1.21 22.53 12.55
CA ARG A 24 2.17 22.58 11.42
C ARG A 24 2.23 21.28 10.65
N LEU A 25 1.89 20.16 11.31
CA LEU A 25 1.87 18.83 10.71
C LEU A 25 0.51 18.51 10.04
N ARG A 26 -0.44 19.45 9.99
CA ARG A 26 -1.72 19.24 9.29
C ARG A 26 -1.59 19.13 7.78
N TRP A 27 -0.43 19.53 7.21
CA TRP A 27 -0.26 19.76 5.78
C TRP A 27 0.71 18.80 5.08
N TRP A 28 1.63 18.15 5.80
CA TRP A 28 2.79 17.49 5.18
C TRP A 28 2.40 16.36 4.20
N TRP A 29 1.33 15.62 4.49
CA TRP A 29 0.86 14.53 3.63
C TRP A 29 0.20 15.02 2.33
N ARG A 30 -0.36 16.24 2.31
CA ARG A 30 -1.03 16.84 1.14
C ARG A 30 -0.08 17.30 0.04
N TYR A 31 1.23 17.39 0.31
CA TYR A 31 2.21 17.85 -0.68
C TYR A 31 2.67 16.76 -1.65
N TYR A 32 2.31 15.50 -1.40
CA TYR A 32 2.72 14.41 -2.26
C TYR A 32 1.72 14.15 -3.37
N ALA A 33 2.21 13.94 -4.59
CA ALA A 33 1.38 13.56 -5.73
C ALA A 33 0.52 12.31 -5.44
N SER A 34 1.03 11.38 -4.62
CA SER A 34 0.27 10.20 -4.18
C SER A 34 -0.98 10.55 -3.36
N CYS A 35 -0.96 11.62 -2.58
CA CYS A 35 -2.16 12.12 -1.89
C CYS A 35 -3.19 12.66 -2.90
N LEU A 36 -2.75 13.39 -3.92
CA LEU A 36 -3.64 13.91 -4.96
C LEU A 36 -4.29 12.79 -5.78
N CYS A 37 -3.55 11.71 -6.07
CA CYS A 37 -4.10 10.51 -6.71
C CYS A 37 -5.23 9.90 -5.86
N VAL A 38 -4.97 9.67 -4.57
CA VAL A 38 -5.99 9.11 -3.66
C VAL A 38 -7.19 10.06 -3.51
N ASP A 39 -6.96 11.37 -3.35
CA ASP A 39 -8.06 12.35 -3.29
C ASP A 39 -8.93 12.34 -4.55
N ASN A 40 -8.31 12.16 -5.73
CA ASN A 40 -9.00 12.05 -7.02
C ASN A 40 -9.83 10.76 -7.11
N ASP A 41 -9.27 9.62 -6.69
CA ASP A 41 -10.00 8.34 -6.69
C ASP A 41 -11.25 8.44 -5.80
N LEU A 42 -11.08 8.95 -4.58
CA LEU A 42 -12.23 9.20 -3.70
C LEU A 42 -13.22 10.21 -4.29
N ALA A 43 -12.76 11.21 -5.07
CA ALA A 43 -13.61 12.17 -5.80
C ALA A 43 -14.52 11.50 -6.82
N HIS A 44 -14.08 10.39 -7.39
CA HIS A 44 -14.90 9.57 -8.28
C HIS A 44 -15.82 8.58 -7.57
N GLY A 45 -15.79 8.55 -6.23
CA GLY A 45 -16.68 7.72 -5.41
C GLY A 45 -16.08 6.40 -4.97
N ASP A 46 -14.78 6.18 -5.20
CA ASP A 46 -14.08 5.04 -4.66
C ASP A 46 -14.12 5.04 -3.13
N ILE A 47 -14.21 3.83 -2.55
CA ILE A 47 -14.28 3.63 -1.10
C ILE A 47 -13.10 2.76 -0.69
N ILE A 48 -12.36 3.23 0.30
CA ILE A 48 -11.28 2.47 0.91
C ILE A 48 -11.75 2.01 2.29
N GLU A 49 -11.79 0.69 2.47
CA GLU A 49 -12.04 0.09 3.77
C GLU A 49 -10.72 0.02 4.53
N VAL A 50 -10.69 0.58 5.75
CA VAL A 50 -9.52 0.53 6.63
C VAL A 50 -9.82 -0.42 7.78
N VAL A 51 -9.02 -1.48 7.92
CA VAL A 51 -9.26 -2.57 8.87
C VAL A 51 -8.11 -2.71 9.86
N ALA A 52 -8.43 -3.05 11.11
CA ALA A 52 -7.40 -3.36 12.08
C ALA A 52 -6.76 -4.73 11.76
N PRO A 53 -5.45 -4.93 12.00
CA PRO A 53 -4.81 -6.24 11.78
C PRO A 53 -5.53 -7.41 12.46
N ALA A 54 -6.12 -7.16 13.64
CA ALA A 54 -6.82 -8.18 14.43
C ALA A 54 -8.14 -8.69 13.81
N THR A 55 -8.65 -8.04 12.75
CA THR A 55 -9.88 -8.49 12.06
C THR A 55 -9.59 -9.35 10.84
N LEU A 56 -8.31 -9.55 10.50
CA LEU A 56 -7.89 -10.34 9.35
C LEU A 56 -7.82 -11.84 9.71
N PRO A 57 -8.00 -12.74 8.73
CA PRO A 57 -7.83 -14.18 8.97
C PRO A 57 -6.38 -14.54 9.32
N ASP A 58 -6.20 -15.63 10.06
CA ASP A 58 -4.89 -16.17 10.45
C ASP A 58 -3.99 -16.50 9.26
N HIS A 59 -4.60 -16.76 8.09
CA HIS A 59 -3.92 -17.08 6.85
C HIS A 59 -4.41 -16.16 5.74
N GLY A 60 -3.46 -15.63 4.97
CA GLY A 60 -3.75 -14.69 3.91
C GLY A 60 -2.47 -14.13 3.31
N PHE A 61 -2.63 -13.35 2.25
CA PHE A 61 -1.51 -12.65 1.63
C PHE A 61 -1.78 -11.15 1.63
N ILE A 62 -0.85 -10.40 2.25
CA ILE A 62 -0.93 -8.96 2.44
C ILE A 62 0.39 -8.36 1.97
N PRO A 63 0.47 -7.87 0.72
CA PRO A 63 1.66 -7.18 0.26
C PRO A 63 1.81 -5.83 0.98
N ALA A 64 3.01 -5.59 1.50
CA ALA A 64 3.41 -4.28 1.97
C ALA A 64 4.02 -3.49 0.82
N VAL A 65 3.36 -2.42 0.40
CA VAL A 65 3.73 -1.64 -0.79
C VAL A 65 4.41 -0.33 -0.43
N ALA A 66 5.41 0.03 -1.23
CA ALA A 66 6.08 1.33 -1.23
C ALA A 66 6.75 1.54 -2.58
N VAL A 67 7.20 2.77 -2.80
CA VAL A 67 8.12 3.12 -3.86
C VAL A 67 9.50 3.36 -3.26
N MET A 68 10.52 2.84 -3.93
CA MET A 68 11.92 3.00 -3.57
C MET A 68 12.69 3.66 -4.73
N GLY A 69 13.63 4.53 -4.40
CA GLY A 69 14.43 5.25 -5.37
C GLY A 69 14.78 6.66 -4.89
N SER A 70 15.37 7.46 -5.78
CA SER A 70 15.68 8.85 -5.46
C SER A 70 14.40 9.70 -5.48
N PRO A 71 14.15 10.52 -4.44
CA PRO A 71 13.07 11.52 -4.49
C PRO A 71 13.19 12.48 -5.69
N SER A 72 14.41 12.80 -6.12
CA SER A 72 14.63 13.69 -7.27
C SER A 72 14.11 13.12 -8.58
N THR A 73 14.12 11.79 -8.73
CA THR A 73 13.65 11.11 -9.95
C THR A 73 12.16 11.37 -10.19
N PHE A 74 11.35 11.50 -9.13
CA PHE A 74 9.92 11.82 -9.26
C PHE A 74 9.67 13.24 -9.79
N SER A 75 10.64 14.15 -9.65
CA SER A 75 10.55 15.50 -10.19
C SER A 75 10.96 15.56 -11.67
N GLU A 76 11.76 14.60 -12.14
CA GLU A 76 12.32 14.58 -13.49
C GLU A 76 11.53 13.67 -14.44
N ARG A 77 10.99 12.57 -13.90
CA ARG A 77 10.28 11.53 -14.65
C ARG A 77 8.96 11.21 -13.96
N LEU A 78 7.87 11.48 -14.66
CA LEU A 78 6.55 11.07 -14.21
C LEU A 78 6.48 9.53 -14.09
N PRO A 79 5.89 9.00 -13.01
CA PRO A 79 5.63 7.57 -12.90
C PRO A 79 4.67 7.12 -14.01
N SER A 80 4.76 5.86 -14.43
CA SER A 80 3.78 5.30 -15.38
C SER A 80 2.41 5.14 -14.74
N GLY A 81 2.37 4.99 -13.41
CA GLY A 81 1.15 4.70 -12.65
C GLY A 81 0.93 3.21 -12.42
N GLU A 82 1.70 2.34 -13.07
CA GLU A 82 1.53 0.88 -13.01
C GLU A 82 2.58 0.18 -12.15
N GLU A 83 3.61 0.90 -11.67
CA GLU A 83 4.77 0.28 -10.99
C GLU A 83 4.35 -0.52 -9.76
N LEU A 84 3.44 0.02 -8.95
CA LEU A 84 2.93 -0.67 -7.76
C LEU A 84 2.17 -1.94 -8.13
N ARG A 85 1.26 -1.85 -9.10
CA ARG A 85 0.44 -2.98 -9.54
C ARG A 85 1.33 -4.08 -10.11
N ASN A 86 2.28 -3.72 -10.96
CA ASN A 86 3.23 -4.67 -11.55
C ASN A 86 4.08 -5.37 -10.48
N ALA A 87 4.53 -4.66 -9.44
CA ALA A 87 5.28 -5.27 -8.35
C ALA A 87 4.41 -6.25 -7.54
N VAL A 88 3.17 -5.88 -7.19
CA VAL A 88 2.25 -6.77 -6.47
C VAL A 88 1.93 -8.02 -7.28
N MET A 89 1.64 -7.87 -8.57
CA MET A 89 1.38 -9.00 -9.47
C MET A 89 2.60 -9.91 -9.64
N ALA A 90 3.81 -9.35 -9.68
CA ALA A 90 5.05 -10.12 -9.77
C ALA A 90 5.28 -10.97 -8.49
N VAL A 91 5.02 -10.42 -7.29
CA VAL A 91 5.09 -11.19 -6.04
C VAL A 91 4.01 -12.27 -6.02
N LEU A 92 2.78 -11.96 -6.44
CA LEU A 92 1.69 -12.94 -6.52
C LEU A 92 2.05 -14.11 -7.45
N ALA A 93 2.61 -13.81 -8.62
CA ALA A 93 3.07 -14.81 -9.58
C ALA A 93 4.13 -15.74 -8.95
N ALA A 94 5.11 -15.15 -8.25
CA ALA A 94 6.19 -15.88 -7.60
C ALA A 94 5.70 -16.78 -6.45
N ARG A 95 4.56 -16.46 -5.83
CA ARG A 95 3.92 -17.33 -4.84
C ARG A 95 3.15 -18.49 -5.47
N HIS A 96 2.62 -18.30 -6.68
CA HIS A 96 1.85 -19.30 -7.42
C HIS A 96 2.71 -20.07 -8.43
N VAL A 97 3.88 -20.57 -7.99
CA VAL A 97 4.81 -21.29 -8.86
C VAL A 97 4.10 -22.45 -9.58
N GLY A 98 4.06 -22.38 -10.91
CA GLY A 98 3.41 -23.39 -11.75
C GLY A 98 1.93 -23.13 -12.07
N SER A 99 1.36 -22.00 -11.64
CA SER A 99 0.02 -21.55 -12.01
C SER A 99 0.08 -20.15 -12.63
N ASN A 100 -0.57 -19.98 -13.77
CA ASN A 100 -0.81 -18.67 -14.39
C ASN A 100 -2.16 -18.07 -13.95
N ASN A 101 -2.88 -18.74 -13.04
CA ASN A 101 -4.13 -18.26 -12.47
C ASN A 101 -3.81 -17.62 -11.13
N TYR A 102 -3.59 -16.31 -11.15
CA TYR A 102 -3.53 -15.45 -9.97
C TYR A 102 -4.08 -14.07 -10.34
N ASP A 103 -4.78 -13.44 -9.41
CA ASP A 103 -5.34 -12.10 -9.60
C ASP A 103 -5.47 -11.36 -8.26
N ASP A 104 -6.08 -10.17 -8.30
CA ASP A 104 -6.27 -9.34 -7.11
C ASP A 104 -7.09 -10.08 -6.03
N SER A 105 -7.91 -11.09 -6.38
CA SER A 105 -8.73 -11.83 -5.42
C SER A 105 -7.90 -12.67 -4.44
N ASP A 106 -6.69 -13.07 -4.82
CA ASP A 106 -5.72 -13.80 -3.98
C ASP A 106 -5.14 -12.95 -2.85
N LEU A 107 -5.33 -11.63 -2.91
CA LEU A 107 -4.97 -10.71 -1.84
C LEU A 107 -6.03 -10.73 -0.73
N THR A 108 -5.59 -10.81 0.51
CA THR A 108 -6.47 -10.67 1.68
C THR A 108 -6.71 -9.20 2.01
N ALA A 109 -5.64 -8.41 1.95
CA ALA A 109 -5.62 -6.98 2.21
C ALA A 109 -4.37 -6.40 1.55
N VAL A 110 -4.17 -5.09 1.63
CA VAL A 110 -2.91 -4.42 1.29
C VAL A 110 -2.44 -3.61 2.49
N MET A 111 -1.14 -3.35 2.60
CA MET A 111 -0.61 -2.47 3.66
C MET A 111 0.46 -1.53 3.15
N ASN A 112 0.68 -0.43 3.86
CA ASN A 112 1.84 0.42 3.62
C ASN A 112 3.10 -0.27 4.14
N LEU A 113 4.21 -0.19 3.40
CA LEU A 113 5.51 -0.61 3.92
C LEU A 113 6.06 0.40 4.95
N GLU A 114 5.81 1.69 4.72
CA GLU A 114 6.11 2.77 5.66
C GLU A 114 5.03 3.85 5.62
N ILE A 115 4.75 4.49 6.75
CA ILE A 115 3.80 5.61 6.84
C ILE A 115 4.39 6.95 6.40
N GLY A 116 5.71 7.04 6.27
CA GLY A 116 6.43 8.28 6.00
C GLY A 116 6.29 8.78 4.55
N GLY A 117 6.19 10.10 4.39
CA GLY A 117 6.29 10.77 3.09
C GLY A 117 5.22 10.34 2.07
N SER A 118 5.64 10.18 0.81
CA SER A 118 4.74 9.76 -0.27
C SER A 118 4.28 8.31 -0.16
N ASN A 119 5.04 7.47 0.56
CA ASN A 119 4.76 6.05 0.75
C ASN A 119 3.56 5.79 1.65
N GLY A 120 3.23 6.70 2.57
CA GLY A 120 2.03 6.60 3.41
C GLY A 120 0.70 6.57 2.63
N MET A 121 0.70 6.98 1.36
CA MET A 121 -0.49 6.97 0.49
C MET A 121 -0.52 5.80 -0.50
N ARG A 122 0.54 4.97 -0.56
CA ARG A 122 0.71 3.94 -1.59
C ARG A 122 -0.20 2.74 -1.37
N GLY A 123 -0.41 2.35 -0.12
CA GLY A 123 -1.38 1.33 0.26
C GLY A 123 -2.81 1.74 -0.06
N PHE A 124 -3.18 3.01 0.14
CA PHE A 124 -4.50 3.54 -0.24
C PHE A 124 -4.74 3.42 -1.75
N GLN A 125 -3.76 3.84 -2.55
CA GLN A 125 -3.81 3.72 -4.00
C GLN A 125 -3.99 2.25 -4.43
N MET A 126 -3.24 1.33 -3.83
CA MET A 126 -3.39 -0.10 -4.12
C MET A 126 -4.74 -0.67 -3.66
N ALA A 127 -5.28 -0.20 -2.53
CA ALA A 127 -6.57 -0.63 -2.01
C ALA A 127 -7.71 -0.28 -2.96
N VAL A 128 -7.68 0.93 -3.54
CA VAL A 128 -8.61 1.34 -4.61
C VAL A 128 -8.50 0.40 -5.81
N TRP A 129 -7.28 0.17 -6.31
CA TRP A 129 -7.08 -0.60 -7.53
C TRP A 129 -7.46 -2.08 -7.44
N THR A 130 -7.35 -2.66 -6.25
CA THR A 130 -7.60 -4.09 -5.99
C THR A 130 -8.96 -4.35 -5.36
N CYS A 131 -9.68 -3.30 -4.95
CA CYS A 131 -10.88 -3.41 -4.12
C CYS A 131 -10.65 -4.23 -2.84
N LYS A 132 -9.44 -4.16 -2.25
CA LYS A 132 -9.07 -4.86 -1.01
C LYS A 132 -8.95 -3.89 0.15
N PRO A 133 -9.22 -4.34 1.39
CA PRO A 133 -9.07 -3.48 2.55
C PRO A 133 -7.61 -3.08 2.74
N LEU A 134 -7.41 -1.86 3.21
CA LEU A 134 -6.12 -1.36 3.69
C LEU A 134 -5.98 -1.71 5.17
N VAL A 135 -4.88 -2.35 5.54
CA VAL A 135 -4.57 -2.60 6.94
C VAL A 135 -4.14 -1.29 7.61
N ASP A 136 -4.73 -0.96 8.77
CA ASP A 136 -4.33 0.15 9.64
C ASP A 136 -3.02 -0.20 10.39
N ALA A 137 -1.97 -0.39 9.61
CA ALA A 137 -0.61 -0.67 10.06
C ALA A 137 0.38 -0.39 8.93
N ASP A 138 1.64 -0.23 9.31
CA ASP A 138 2.76 -0.26 8.38
C ASP A 138 3.91 -1.08 8.99
N LEU A 139 4.91 -1.44 8.18
CA LEU A 139 5.99 -2.31 8.65
C LEU A 139 7.12 -1.57 9.39
N MET A 140 7.16 -0.24 9.39
CA MET A 140 8.25 0.56 9.96
C MET A 140 7.84 1.50 11.11
N GLY A 141 6.59 1.96 11.15
CA GLY A 141 6.06 3.01 12.03
C GLY A 141 6.58 4.43 11.74
N ARG A 142 7.48 4.57 10.75
CA ARG A 142 8.16 5.80 10.31
C ARG A 142 8.94 5.52 9.01
N ALA A 143 9.71 6.48 8.52
CA ALA A 143 10.64 6.25 7.41
C ALA A 143 12.02 5.77 7.91
N TYR A 144 12.55 4.73 7.26
CA TYR A 144 13.92 4.25 7.43
C TYR A 144 14.63 4.08 6.08
N PRO A 145 15.95 4.31 6.00
CA PRO A 145 16.67 4.32 4.73
C PRO A 145 16.85 2.94 4.09
N ASN A 146 16.74 1.84 4.85
CA ASN A 146 16.96 0.49 4.33
C ASN A 146 15.75 -0.42 4.56
N LEU A 147 15.42 -1.23 3.55
CA LEU A 147 14.33 -2.21 3.60
C LEU A 147 14.42 -3.17 4.79
N ARG A 148 15.64 -3.52 5.22
CA ARG A 148 15.87 -4.44 6.34
C ARG A 148 15.44 -3.88 7.71
N GLN A 149 15.04 -2.61 7.79
CA GLN A 149 14.63 -1.94 9.02
C GLN A 149 13.12 -2.08 9.30
N VAL A 150 12.46 -3.03 8.65
CA VAL A 150 11.05 -3.38 8.86
C VAL A 150 10.88 -4.37 10.01
N THR A 151 9.70 -4.33 10.64
CA THR A 151 9.32 -5.14 11.80
C THR A 151 9.50 -6.64 11.59
N PRO A 152 9.08 -7.25 10.44
CA PRO A 152 9.30 -8.68 10.21
C PRO A 152 10.77 -9.07 10.23
N ASN A 153 11.64 -8.29 9.58
CA ASN A 153 13.07 -8.59 9.55
C ASN A 153 13.71 -8.48 10.95
N ASN A 154 13.28 -7.51 11.77
CA ASN A 154 13.72 -7.42 13.16
C ASN A 154 13.26 -8.61 14.02
N ALA A 155 12.15 -9.25 13.65
CA ALA A 155 11.64 -10.48 14.27
C ALA A 155 12.24 -11.77 13.67
N GLY A 156 13.21 -11.67 12.74
CA GLY A 156 13.81 -12.83 12.07
C GLY A 156 12.93 -13.46 10.99
N ILE A 157 11.87 -12.77 10.55
CA ILE A 157 10.98 -13.20 9.48
C ILE A 157 11.51 -12.70 8.14
N ALA A 158 11.63 -13.60 7.17
CA ALA A 158 12.10 -13.27 5.84
C ALA A 158 11.13 -12.35 5.09
N LEU A 159 11.67 -11.40 4.31
CA LEU A 159 10.88 -10.47 3.49
C LEU A 159 10.53 -11.01 2.10
N VAL A 160 10.96 -12.23 1.79
CA VAL A 160 10.76 -12.85 0.47
C VAL A 160 9.49 -13.71 0.46
N PRO A 161 8.81 -13.81 -0.70
CA PRO A 161 9.12 -13.15 -1.97
C PRO A 161 8.86 -11.64 -1.92
N ALA A 162 9.71 -10.88 -2.60
CA ALA A 162 9.59 -9.44 -2.76
C ALA A 162 9.77 -9.11 -4.25
N ALA A 163 9.18 -8.03 -4.74
CA ALA A 163 9.38 -7.61 -6.12
C ALA A 163 9.51 -6.09 -6.23
N ALA A 164 10.14 -5.66 -7.31
CA ALA A 164 10.18 -4.26 -7.70
C ALA A 164 9.80 -4.14 -9.18
N ALA A 165 9.19 -3.03 -9.54
CA ALA A 165 8.90 -2.69 -10.92
C ALA A 165 9.32 -1.26 -11.24
N ASP A 166 9.68 -1.02 -12.50
CA ASP A 166 10.01 0.32 -13.00
C ASP A 166 8.88 0.90 -13.87
N GLY A 167 8.98 2.19 -14.18
CA GLY A 167 8.02 2.90 -15.04
C GLY A 167 8.09 2.52 -16.52
N LYS A 168 8.80 1.44 -16.90
CA LYS A 168 8.77 0.82 -18.23
C LYS A 168 8.07 -0.54 -18.22
N GLY A 169 7.62 -1.01 -17.06
CA GLY A 169 7.00 -2.32 -16.89
C GLY A 169 7.98 -3.46 -16.66
N ASN A 170 9.28 -3.18 -16.48
CA ASN A 170 10.22 -4.22 -16.08
C ASN A 170 9.94 -4.61 -14.63
N THR A 171 10.00 -5.91 -14.33
CA THR A 171 9.83 -6.45 -12.98
C THR A 171 11.02 -7.32 -12.60
N VAL A 172 11.35 -7.33 -11.30
CA VAL A 172 12.32 -8.24 -10.69
C VAL A 172 11.70 -8.80 -9.41
N VAL A 173 11.94 -10.07 -9.14
CA VAL A 173 11.53 -10.80 -7.92
C VAL A 173 12.76 -11.37 -7.24
#